data_AF-A0A1M6A527-F1
#
_entry.id   AF-A0A1M6A527-F1
#
_cell.length_a   1.000
_cell.length_b   1.000
_cell.length_c   1.000
_cell.angle_alpha   90.00
_cell.angle_beta   90.00
_cell.angle_gamma   90.00
#
_symmetry.space_group_name_H-M   'P 1'
#
loop_
_entity.id
_entity.type
_entity.pdbx_description
1 polymer ?
#
loop_
_entity_poly.entity_id
_entity_poly.type
_entity_poly.pdbx_seq_one_letter_code
_entity_poly.pdbx_strand_id
1 'polypeptide(L)'
;MKNTIFEIGSMVAFYILFFIMMFILLVFKSNSMMVILPLLYCILFLVRIIVRRKNLKDLNYFDLNEKGYVSDAEKRGDQLGDIFAILVFLFLALSVNEDLFKDFGNSTIGISLFCCIFYFAIANVSISKNMKLFKVIAIFMSTIQGLLILLIGITIILLSVISISEGRGIQSVQSLISMFNDEFIVSLCYFAESSLREIILIMIISIILYLVFIICTPPYQLEELATAFKIVNLVLIILSIFIYFFTNMSWISIQEFIKEINIDTNFYHLKYLTLTHDTTKYLQSFSKSNIINAGYILFLPYTLGAVISNFTIEILKKYYTKKASNTLDEIIYLREKNLIVQERISLLEKQYIFWGGDKYLLKVHDRLYDLEVNRKKILK
;
A
#
# COMPACT_ATOMS: atom_id res chain seq x y z
N MET A 1 11.84 25.72 22.08
CA MET A 1 11.73 24.36 22.65
C MET A 1 11.39 23.43 21.49
N LYS A 2 12.34 22.61 21.01
CA LYS A 2 12.06 21.65 19.93
C LYS A 2 11.02 20.66 20.44
N ASN A 3 9.88 20.59 19.77
CA ASN A 3 8.79 19.69 20.13
C ASN A 3 9.17 18.27 19.71
N THR A 4 9.98 17.60 20.55
CA THR A 4 10.66 16.33 20.23
C THR A 4 9.71 15.24 19.71
N ILE A 5 8.52 15.08 20.29
CA ILE A 5 7.56 14.04 19.86
C ILE A 5 6.98 14.28 18.46
N PHE A 6 6.91 15.54 18.01
CA PHE A 6 6.40 15.90 16.69
C PHE A 6 7.47 15.80 15.59
N GLU A 7 8.74 15.81 15.99
CA GLU A 7 9.89 15.71 15.09
C GLU A 7 10.41 14.26 14.92
N ILE A 8 10.23 13.39 15.92
CA ILE A 8 10.63 11.97 15.85
C ILE A 8 9.87 11.24 14.71
N GLY A 9 10.50 10.23 14.12
CA GLY A 9 9.89 9.36 13.11
C GLY A 9 8.65 8.62 13.63
N SER A 10 7.71 8.27 12.77
CA SER A 10 6.43 7.67 13.21
C SER A 10 6.58 6.32 13.86
N MET A 11 7.37 5.44 13.24
CA MET A 11 7.59 4.09 13.77
C MET A 11 8.32 4.15 15.12
N VAL A 12 9.31 5.05 15.26
CA VAL A 12 10.03 5.24 16.53
C VAL A 12 9.07 5.72 17.63
N ALA A 13 8.25 6.73 17.35
CA ALA A 13 7.27 7.22 18.31
C ALA A 13 6.23 6.14 18.66
N PHE A 14 5.78 5.35 17.67
CA PHE A 14 4.89 4.22 17.88
C PHE A 14 5.51 3.20 18.84
N TYR A 15 6.76 2.76 18.61
CA TYR A 15 7.43 1.80 19.49
C TYR A 15 7.63 2.34 20.91
N ILE A 16 8.00 3.62 21.06
CA ILE A 16 8.13 4.25 22.38
C ILE A 16 6.79 4.23 23.12
N LEU A 17 5.71 4.68 22.48
CA LEU A 17 4.38 4.74 23.09
C LEU A 17 3.81 3.36 23.37
N PHE A 18 4.04 2.40 22.47
CA PHE A 18 3.66 1.01 22.66
C PHE A 18 4.37 0.40 23.86
N PHE A 19 5.68 0.65 24.01
CA PHE A 19 6.45 0.16 25.17
C PHE A 19 5.97 0.79 26.48
N ILE A 20 5.71 2.11 26.49
CA ILE A 20 5.14 2.81 27.64
C ILE A 20 3.78 2.22 28.02
N MET A 21 2.92 1.96 27.03
CA MET A 21 1.63 1.32 27.25
C MET A 21 1.79 -0.06 27.91
N MET A 22 2.63 -0.93 27.34
CA MET A 22 2.85 -2.28 27.87
C MET A 22 3.38 -2.23 29.30
N PHE A 23 4.27 -1.29 29.61
CA PHE A 23 4.76 -1.07 30.98
C PHE A 23 3.64 -0.66 31.94
N ILE A 24 2.82 0.33 31.57
CA ILE A 24 1.69 0.79 32.40
C ILE A 24 0.69 -0.35 32.62
N LEU A 25 0.38 -1.13 31.57
CA LEU A 25 -0.52 -2.27 31.67
C LEU A 25 0.02 -3.36 32.61
N LEU A 26 1.33 -3.62 32.57
CA LEU A 26 1.98 -4.58 33.46
C LEU A 26 1.93 -4.16 34.93
N VAL A 27 2.06 -2.86 35.21
CA VAL A 27 2.04 -2.29 36.57
C VAL A 27 0.63 -2.18 37.14
N PHE A 28 -0.31 -1.62 36.38
CA PHE A 28 -1.64 -1.26 36.89
C PHE A 28 -2.71 -2.34 36.67
N LYS A 29 -2.49 -3.29 35.75
CA LYS A 29 -3.40 -4.42 35.43
C LYS A 29 -4.87 -4.00 35.30
N SER A 30 -5.14 -2.85 34.68
CA SER A 30 -6.48 -2.28 34.53
C SER A 30 -6.97 -2.38 33.10
N ASN A 31 -8.13 -3.02 32.90
CA ASN A 31 -8.77 -3.11 31.58
C ASN A 31 -9.19 -1.73 31.05
N SER A 32 -9.55 -0.78 31.92
CA SER A 32 -9.87 0.59 31.50
C SER A 32 -8.66 1.30 30.88
N MET A 33 -7.45 1.01 31.36
CA MET A 33 -6.23 1.57 30.80
C MET A 33 -5.92 1.02 29.40
N MET A 34 -6.34 -0.22 29.09
CA MET A 34 -6.22 -0.79 27.74
C MET A 34 -7.13 -0.11 26.71
N VAL A 35 -8.13 0.66 27.14
CA VAL A 35 -8.98 1.44 26.22
C VAL A 35 -8.56 2.90 26.19
N ILE A 36 -8.33 3.50 27.35
CA ILE A 36 -8.04 4.94 27.47
C ILE A 36 -6.68 5.30 26.85
N LEU A 37 -5.63 4.51 27.10
CA LEU A 37 -4.29 4.82 26.59
C LEU A 37 -4.21 4.74 25.06
N PRO A 38 -4.69 3.67 24.39
CA PRO A 38 -4.66 3.64 22.93
C PRO A 38 -5.47 4.78 22.31
N LEU A 39 -6.64 5.13 22.86
CA LEU A 39 -7.44 6.26 22.37
C LEU A 39 -6.70 7.60 22.50
N LEU A 40 -6.03 7.84 23.63
CA LEU A 40 -5.18 9.02 23.82
C LEU A 40 -4.04 9.05 22.80
N TYR A 41 -3.43 7.91 22.50
CA TYR A 41 -2.39 7.82 21.47
C TYR A 41 -2.95 8.03 20.07
N CYS A 42 -4.14 7.52 19.74
CA CYS A 42 -4.82 7.85 18.48
C CYS A 42 -4.98 9.37 18.31
N ILE A 43 -5.40 10.08 19.35
CA ILE A 43 -5.51 11.55 19.33
C ILE A 43 -4.13 12.20 19.12
N LEU A 44 -3.10 11.76 19.83
CA LEU A 44 -1.73 12.26 19.65
C LEU A 44 -1.26 12.11 18.20
N PHE A 45 -1.42 10.93 17.60
CA PHE A 45 -1.03 10.67 16.22
C PHE A 45 -1.86 11.47 15.22
N LEU A 46 -3.15 11.70 15.47
CA LEU A 46 -3.97 12.62 14.66
C LEU A 46 -3.42 14.04 14.68
N VAL A 47 -3.03 14.55 15.86
CA VAL A 47 -2.40 15.88 15.97
C VAL A 47 -1.06 15.91 15.23
N ARG A 48 -0.25 14.84 15.30
CA ARG A 48 1.01 14.74 14.55
C ARG A 48 0.80 14.80 13.04
N ILE A 49 -0.21 14.12 12.51
CA ILE A 49 -0.58 14.19 11.09
C ILE A 49 -0.91 15.63 10.68
N ILE A 50 -1.72 16.34 11.49
CA ILE A 50 -2.13 17.72 11.22
C ILE A 50 -0.91 18.65 11.20
N VAL A 51 -0.06 18.59 12.23
CA VAL A 51 1.15 19.42 12.35
C VAL A 51 2.12 19.17 11.19
N ARG A 52 2.38 17.89 10.87
CA ARG A 52 3.26 17.54 9.74
C ARG A 52 2.68 17.99 8.41
N ARG A 53 1.37 17.86 8.21
CA ARG A 53 0.71 18.31 6.98
C ARG A 53 0.85 19.82 6.77
N LYS A 54 0.82 20.61 7.84
CA LYS A 54 1.11 22.04 7.77
C LYS A 54 2.56 22.28 7.33
N ASN A 55 3.53 21.70 8.04
CA ASN A 55 4.96 21.88 7.74
C ASN A 55 5.36 21.40 6.33
N LEU A 56 4.73 20.33 5.84
CA LEU A 56 4.96 19.77 4.50
C LEU A 56 4.36 20.63 3.38
N LYS A 57 3.28 21.38 3.66
CA LYS A 57 2.73 22.37 2.72
C LYS A 57 3.64 23.59 2.60
N ASP A 58 4.25 23.97 3.72
CA ASP A 58 5.16 25.11 3.82
C ASP A 58 6.58 24.75 3.32
N LEU A 59 6.82 23.50 2.93
CA LEU A 59 8.11 22.98 2.45
C LEU A 59 9.25 23.14 3.48
N ASN A 60 8.91 23.08 4.77
CA ASN A 60 9.86 23.27 5.88
C ASN A 60 10.97 22.18 5.90
N TYR A 61 10.66 20.99 5.41
CA TYR A 61 11.59 19.85 5.35
C TYR A 61 12.25 19.65 3.99
N PHE A 62 11.92 20.50 3.01
CA PHE A 62 12.44 20.38 1.65
C PHE A 62 13.72 21.21 1.52
N ASP A 63 14.86 20.53 1.50
CA ASP A 63 16.19 21.13 1.27
C ASP A 63 16.63 20.90 -0.18
N LEU A 64 16.98 21.99 -0.87
CA LEU A 64 17.46 21.95 -2.26
C LEU A 64 18.86 21.34 -2.37
N ASN A 65 19.63 21.38 -1.30
CA ASN A 65 20.99 20.84 -1.28
C ASN A 65 21.02 19.34 -0.95
N GLU A 66 19.91 18.78 -0.48
CA GLU A 66 19.79 17.37 -0.12
C GLU A 66 19.45 16.53 -1.36
N LYS A 67 20.36 15.64 -1.76
CA LYS A 67 20.17 14.77 -2.91
C LYS A 67 18.93 13.88 -2.71
N GLY A 68 17.96 13.99 -3.62
CA GLY A 68 16.75 13.17 -3.59
C GLY A 68 15.76 13.54 -2.48
N TYR A 69 15.96 14.67 -1.79
CA TYR A 69 15.02 15.25 -0.84
C TYR A 69 14.59 14.26 0.28
N VAL A 70 15.56 13.50 0.79
CA VAL A 70 15.34 12.38 1.72
C VAL A 70 14.56 12.81 2.96
N SER A 71 14.88 13.98 3.54
CA SER A 71 14.21 14.48 4.74
C SER A 71 12.72 14.79 4.50
N ASP A 72 12.37 15.38 3.35
CA ASP A 72 10.97 15.62 2.97
C ASP A 72 10.24 14.29 2.69
N ALA A 73 10.90 13.37 1.98
CA ALA A 73 10.35 12.04 1.67
C ALA A 73 10.05 11.26 2.96
N GLU A 74 10.97 11.24 3.91
CA GLU A 74 10.79 10.59 5.21
C GLU A 74 9.62 11.19 5.99
N LYS A 75 9.49 12.53 6.03
CA LYS A 75 8.37 13.19 6.72
C LYS A 75 7.01 12.95 6.08
N ARG A 76 6.96 12.74 4.76
CA ARG A 76 5.74 12.36 4.05
C ARG A 76 5.36 10.90 4.29
N GLY A 77 6.32 9.98 4.23
CA GLY A 77 6.08 8.57 4.55
C GLY A 77 5.65 8.38 6.00
N ASP A 78 6.26 9.15 6.91
CA ASP A 78 5.88 9.26 8.32
C ASP A 78 4.38 9.60 8.53
N GLN A 79 3.73 10.35 7.64
CA GLN A 79 2.27 10.56 7.76
C GLN A 79 1.48 9.26 7.60
N LEU A 80 1.91 8.38 6.70
CA LEU A 80 1.32 7.04 6.55
C LEU A 80 1.69 6.14 7.75
N GLY A 81 2.89 6.31 8.30
CA GLY A 81 3.30 5.66 9.55
C GLY A 81 2.44 6.06 10.75
N ASP A 82 2.00 7.32 10.82
CA ASP A 82 1.06 7.77 11.86
C ASP A 82 -0.33 7.13 11.67
N ILE A 83 -0.81 6.98 10.43
CA ILE A 83 -2.07 6.26 10.14
C ILE A 83 -1.97 4.80 10.58
N PHE A 84 -0.85 4.13 10.26
CA PHE A 84 -0.55 2.79 10.76
C PHE A 84 -0.68 2.72 12.29
N ALA A 85 -0.02 3.63 13.02
CA ALA A 85 -0.06 3.64 14.47
C ALA A 85 -1.49 3.84 15.02
N ILE A 86 -2.27 4.75 14.42
CA ILE A 86 -3.67 4.97 14.78
C ILE A 86 -4.48 3.68 14.63
N LEU A 87 -4.33 2.98 13.50
CA LEU A 87 -5.07 1.73 13.27
C LEU A 87 -4.67 0.67 14.30
N VAL A 88 -3.37 0.48 14.57
CA VAL A 88 -2.92 -0.50 15.58
C VAL A 88 -3.50 -0.19 16.95
N PHE A 89 -3.46 1.07 17.40
CA PHE A 89 -4.04 1.46 18.69
C PHE A 89 -5.57 1.30 18.74
N LEU A 90 -6.28 1.54 17.63
CA LEU A 90 -7.72 1.27 17.55
C LEU A 90 -8.02 -0.22 17.70
N PHE A 91 -7.29 -1.10 17.01
CA PHE A 91 -7.47 -2.54 17.15
C PHE A 91 -7.17 -3.02 18.58
N LEU A 92 -6.14 -2.47 19.23
CA LEU A 92 -5.83 -2.76 20.64
C LEU A 92 -6.93 -2.29 21.61
N ALA A 93 -7.54 -1.13 21.36
CA ALA A 93 -8.67 -0.67 22.16
C ALA A 93 -9.88 -1.58 22.00
N LEU A 94 -10.16 -2.03 20.77
CA LEU A 94 -11.27 -2.92 20.46
C LEU A 94 -11.07 -4.31 21.08
N SER A 95 -9.84 -4.83 21.15
CA SER A 95 -9.57 -6.17 21.70
C SER A 95 -9.89 -6.33 23.18
N VAL A 96 -10.17 -5.24 23.91
CA VAL A 96 -10.59 -5.30 25.32
C VAL A 96 -11.99 -5.90 25.47
N ASN A 97 -12.84 -5.74 24.45
CA ASN A 97 -14.17 -6.35 24.42
C ASN A 97 -14.15 -7.51 23.44
N GLU A 98 -14.07 -8.74 23.97
CA GLU A 98 -13.93 -9.96 23.17
C GLU A 98 -15.09 -10.15 22.19
N ASP A 99 -16.34 -9.86 22.61
CA ASP A 99 -17.52 -10.01 21.75
C ASP A 99 -17.47 -9.03 20.58
N LEU A 100 -17.21 -7.75 20.86
CA LEU A 100 -17.08 -6.73 19.81
C LEU A 100 -15.89 -7.01 18.88
N PHE A 101 -14.76 -7.47 19.44
CA PHE A 101 -13.58 -7.80 18.65
C PHE A 101 -13.82 -9.02 17.76
N LYS A 102 -14.54 -10.02 18.26
CA LYS A 102 -14.91 -11.22 17.50
C LYS A 102 -15.89 -10.87 16.37
N ASP A 103 -16.93 -10.10 16.66
CA ASP A 103 -17.90 -9.68 15.66
C ASP A 103 -17.27 -8.79 14.59
N PHE A 104 -16.45 -7.82 15.01
CA PHE A 104 -15.75 -6.93 14.10
C PHE A 104 -14.67 -7.68 13.30
N GLY A 105 -13.84 -8.49 13.96
CA GLY A 105 -12.73 -9.23 13.35
C GLY A 105 -13.18 -10.28 12.35
N ASN A 106 -14.36 -10.87 12.53
CA ASN A 106 -14.95 -11.82 11.57
C ASN A 106 -15.72 -11.13 10.44
N SER A 107 -15.94 -9.82 10.52
CA SER A 107 -16.58 -9.07 9.43
C SER A 107 -15.60 -8.79 8.29
N THR A 108 -16.08 -8.77 7.05
CA THR A 108 -15.29 -8.41 5.86
C THR A 108 -14.61 -7.04 6.02
N ILE A 109 -15.27 -6.10 6.70
CA ILE A 109 -14.74 -4.76 6.97
C ILE A 109 -13.56 -4.83 7.96
N GLY A 110 -13.71 -5.57 9.06
CA GLY A 110 -12.65 -5.73 10.06
C GLY A 110 -11.42 -6.41 9.48
N ILE A 111 -11.60 -7.48 8.71
CA ILE A 111 -10.50 -8.15 7.99
C ILE A 111 -9.82 -7.17 7.02
N SER A 112 -10.59 -6.43 6.23
CA SER A 112 -10.04 -5.45 5.28
C SER A 112 -9.24 -4.35 5.99
N LEU A 113 -9.75 -3.82 7.11
CA LEU A 113 -9.07 -2.80 7.91
C LEU A 113 -7.80 -3.34 8.57
N PHE A 114 -7.81 -4.60 9.01
CA PHE A 114 -6.62 -5.27 9.51
C PHE A 114 -5.54 -5.38 8.41
N CYS A 115 -5.94 -5.73 7.18
CA CYS A 115 -5.03 -5.75 6.03
C CYS A 115 -4.45 -4.35 5.72
N CYS A 116 -5.24 -3.28 5.88
CA CYS A 116 -4.78 -1.90 5.69
C CYS A 116 -3.59 -1.53 6.61
N ILE A 117 -3.47 -2.13 7.79
CA ILE A 117 -2.35 -1.89 8.72
C ILE A 117 -1.02 -2.18 8.04
N PHE A 118 -0.86 -3.39 7.48
CA PHE A 118 0.36 -3.80 6.80
C PHE A 118 0.64 -2.94 5.58
N TYR A 119 -0.41 -2.57 4.84
CA TYR A 119 -0.30 -1.68 3.71
C TYR A 119 0.31 -0.32 4.10
N PHE A 120 -0.20 0.35 5.13
CA PHE A 120 0.31 1.67 5.54
C PHE A 120 1.76 1.62 6.04
N ALA A 121 2.16 0.53 6.70
CA ALA A 121 3.56 0.33 7.10
C ALA A 121 4.49 0.24 5.87
N ILE A 122 4.12 -0.53 4.84
CA ILE A 122 4.91 -0.65 3.61
C ILE A 122 4.86 0.64 2.79
N ALA A 123 3.70 1.31 2.71
CA ALA A 123 3.54 2.55 1.99
C ALA A 123 4.40 3.68 2.60
N ASN A 124 4.52 3.73 3.94
CA ASN A 124 5.49 4.60 4.63
C ASN A 124 6.92 4.35 4.11
N VAL A 125 7.40 3.11 4.19
CA VAL A 125 8.76 2.76 3.73
C VAL A 125 8.95 3.11 2.25
N SER A 126 7.93 2.88 1.44
CA SER A 126 7.96 3.16 0.00
C SER A 126 8.14 4.64 -0.33
N ILE A 127 7.47 5.55 0.39
CA ILE A 127 7.61 6.99 0.16
C ILE A 127 8.94 7.48 0.74
N SER A 128 9.26 7.05 1.97
CA SER A 128 10.45 7.47 2.71
C SER A 128 11.75 7.09 2.02
N LYS A 129 11.84 5.89 1.44
CA LYS A 129 13.06 5.42 0.76
C LYS A 129 13.09 5.74 -0.74
N ASN A 130 11.97 6.16 -1.31
CA ASN A 130 11.81 6.42 -2.74
C ASN A 130 12.48 5.36 -3.64
N MET A 131 12.20 4.07 -3.36
CA MET A 131 12.70 2.98 -4.18
C MET A 131 11.55 2.36 -4.98
N LYS A 132 11.78 2.13 -6.27
CA LYS A 132 10.81 1.50 -7.17
C LYS A 132 10.29 0.15 -6.65
N LEU A 133 11.17 -0.67 -6.07
CA LEU A 133 10.80 -1.98 -5.51
C LEU A 133 9.75 -1.84 -4.40
N PHE A 134 9.96 -0.93 -3.44
CA PHE A 134 8.99 -0.73 -2.36
C PHE A 134 7.67 -0.15 -2.86
N LYS A 135 7.69 0.68 -3.93
CA LYS A 135 6.45 1.16 -4.57
C LYS A 135 5.66 0.00 -5.19
N VAL A 136 6.34 -0.92 -5.87
CA VAL A 136 5.71 -2.13 -6.43
C VAL A 136 5.11 -3.00 -5.32
N ILE A 137 5.86 -3.24 -4.23
CA ILE A 137 5.36 -4.02 -3.09
C ILE A 137 4.16 -3.32 -2.43
N ALA A 138 4.21 -1.99 -2.25
CA ALA A 138 3.10 -1.22 -1.70
C ALA A 138 1.83 -1.33 -2.55
N ILE A 139 1.97 -1.30 -3.89
CA ILE A 139 0.85 -1.49 -4.82
C ILE A 139 0.30 -2.92 -4.73
N PHE A 140 1.15 -3.94 -4.61
CA PHE A 140 0.64 -5.31 -4.38
C PHE A 140 -0.12 -5.44 -3.06
N MET A 141 0.44 -4.88 -1.98
CA MET A 141 -0.08 -4.96 -0.62
C MET A 141 -1.36 -4.16 -0.38
N SER A 142 -1.80 -3.33 -1.33
CA SER A 142 -3.06 -2.58 -1.18
C SER A 142 -4.29 -3.43 -1.43
N THR A 143 -4.14 -4.71 -1.78
CA THR A 143 -5.23 -5.69 -1.87
C THR A 143 -5.01 -6.81 -0.86
N ILE A 144 -6.10 -7.43 -0.42
CA ILE A 144 -6.05 -8.59 0.49
C ILE A 144 -5.30 -9.75 -0.18
N GLN A 145 -5.53 -9.98 -1.47
CA GLN A 145 -4.87 -11.03 -2.24
C GLN A 145 -3.35 -10.84 -2.26
N GLY A 146 -2.88 -9.61 -2.50
CA GLY A 146 -1.45 -9.31 -2.51
C GLY A 146 -0.79 -9.46 -1.14
N LEU A 147 -1.50 -9.09 -0.08
CA LEU A 147 -1.06 -9.35 1.30
C LEU A 147 -0.93 -10.84 1.58
N LEU A 148 -1.94 -11.64 1.23
CA LEU A 148 -1.90 -13.09 1.43
C LEU A 148 -0.77 -13.75 0.65
N ILE A 149 -0.57 -13.38 -0.62
CA ILE A 149 0.54 -13.89 -1.44
C ILE A 149 1.89 -13.55 -0.78
N LEU A 150 2.04 -12.34 -0.26
CA LEU A 150 3.28 -11.92 0.40
C LEU A 150 3.51 -12.67 1.72
N LEU A 151 2.47 -12.87 2.54
CA LEU A 151 2.55 -13.66 3.76
C LEU A 151 2.89 -15.14 3.47
N ILE A 152 2.29 -15.72 2.44
CA ILE A 152 2.62 -17.08 1.97
C ILE A 152 4.07 -17.14 1.48
N GLY A 153 4.53 -16.15 0.73
CA GLY A 153 5.93 -16.06 0.30
C GLY A 153 6.91 -15.99 1.48
N ILE A 154 6.62 -15.16 2.47
CA ILE A 154 7.44 -15.04 3.69
C ILE A 154 7.46 -16.35 4.48
N THR A 155 6.31 -17.00 4.66
CA THR A 155 6.22 -18.27 5.39
C THR A 155 6.99 -19.38 4.68
N ILE A 156 6.94 -19.46 3.35
CA ILE A 156 7.76 -20.40 2.57
C ILE A 156 9.25 -20.15 2.81
N ILE A 157 9.71 -18.89 2.77
CA ILE A 157 11.12 -18.55 3.01
C ILE A 157 11.54 -18.92 4.43
N LEU A 158 10.75 -18.55 5.44
CA LEU A 158 11.04 -18.85 6.85
C LEU A 158 11.10 -20.35 7.10
N LEU A 159 10.13 -21.11 6.59
CA LEU A 159 10.12 -22.56 6.70
C LEU A 159 11.30 -23.21 5.99
N SER A 160 11.71 -22.67 4.84
CA SER A 160 12.90 -23.14 4.13
C SER A 160 14.15 -22.96 5.00
N VAL A 161 14.32 -21.80 5.63
CA VAL A 161 15.46 -21.51 6.52
C VAL A 161 15.46 -22.46 7.73
N ILE A 162 14.31 -22.63 8.39
CA ILE A 162 14.16 -23.52 9.55
C ILE A 162 14.46 -24.98 9.14
N SER A 163 13.96 -25.41 7.99
CA SER A 163 14.10 -26.80 7.55
C SER A 163 15.53 -27.14 7.10
N ILE A 164 16.24 -26.16 6.54
CA ILE A 164 17.68 -26.27 6.31
C ILE A 164 18.42 -26.37 7.66
N SER A 165 18.06 -25.54 8.65
CA SER A 165 18.72 -25.58 9.96
C SER A 165 18.46 -26.88 10.74
N GLU A 166 17.29 -27.49 10.54
CA GLU A 166 16.91 -28.75 11.18
C GLU A 166 17.32 -30.00 10.37
N GLY A 167 17.98 -29.83 9.22
CA GLY A 167 18.38 -30.94 8.34
C GLY A 167 17.22 -31.70 7.69
N ARG A 168 16.00 -31.16 7.71
CA ARG A 168 14.77 -31.77 7.16
C ARG A 168 14.60 -31.54 5.65
N GLY A 169 15.51 -30.79 5.02
CA GLY A 169 15.48 -30.53 3.58
C GLY A 169 14.21 -29.78 3.13
N ILE A 170 13.70 -30.10 1.94
CA ILE A 170 12.61 -29.38 1.25
C ILE A 170 11.20 -29.94 1.59
N GLN A 171 11.09 -30.99 2.42
CA GLN A 171 9.81 -31.66 2.71
C GLN A 171 8.74 -30.74 3.31
N SER A 172 9.12 -29.80 4.18
CA SER A 172 8.19 -28.82 4.76
C SER A 172 7.61 -27.86 3.71
N VAL A 173 8.40 -27.46 2.73
CA VAL A 173 7.98 -26.62 1.61
C VAL A 173 7.03 -27.38 0.69
N GLN A 174 7.29 -28.68 0.45
CA GLN A 174 6.39 -29.54 -0.32
C GLN A 174 5.00 -29.65 0.33
N SER A 175 4.94 -29.71 1.66
CA SER A 175 3.65 -29.77 2.38
C SER A 175 2.80 -28.51 2.19
N LEU A 176 3.42 -27.32 2.14
CA LEU A 176 2.72 -26.08 1.82
C LEU A 176 2.25 -26.02 0.37
N ILE A 177 3.10 -26.45 -0.57
CA ILE A 177 2.73 -26.48 -1.99
C ILE A 177 1.56 -27.45 -2.21
N SER A 178 1.52 -28.57 -1.46
CA SER A 178 0.41 -29.54 -1.54
C SER A 178 -0.93 -28.99 -1.03
N MET A 179 -0.97 -27.85 -0.34
CA MET A 179 -2.22 -27.17 0.00
C MET A 179 -2.91 -26.54 -1.23
N PHE A 180 -2.17 -26.27 -2.31
CA PHE A 180 -2.72 -25.78 -3.58
C PHE A 180 -3.13 -26.95 -4.48
N ASN A 181 -4.03 -27.80 -3.98
CA ASN A 181 -4.58 -28.94 -4.70
C ASN A 181 -5.86 -28.59 -5.47
N ASP A 182 -6.41 -29.56 -6.19
CA ASP A 182 -7.65 -29.39 -6.97
C ASP A 182 -8.84 -28.96 -6.09
N GLU A 183 -8.92 -29.45 -4.86
CA GLU A 183 -9.92 -29.06 -3.88
C GLU A 183 -9.86 -27.57 -3.55
N PHE A 184 -8.65 -27.04 -3.28
CA PHE A 184 -8.45 -25.62 -3.03
C PHE A 184 -8.87 -24.78 -4.22
N ILE A 185 -8.54 -25.20 -5.45
CA ILE A 185 -8.90 -24.48 -6.68
C ILE A 185 -10.42 -24.41 -6.85
N VAL A 186 -11.12 -25.54 -6.70
CA VAL A 186 -12.58 -25.60 -6.81
C VAL A 186 -13.24 -24.77 -5.70
N SER A 187 -12.74 -24.85 -4.47
CA SER A 187 -13.24 -24.06 -3.34
C SER A 187 -13.04 -22.56 -3.53
N LEU A 188 -11.89 -22.16 -4.08
CA LEU A 188 -11.59 -20.76 -4.39
C LEU A 188 -12.53 -20.21 -5.47
N CYS A 189 -12.83 -21.01 -6.50
CA CYS A 189 -13.78 -20.63 -7.55
C CYS A 189 -15.20 -20.48 -6.99
N TYR A 190 -15.64 -21.42 -6.16
CA TYR A 190 -16.94 -21.34 -5.49
C TYR A 190 -17.02 -20.07 -4.63
N PHE A 191 -16.00 -19.80 -3.81
CA PHE A 191 -15.94 -18.58 -3.00
C PHE A 191 -15.99 -17.31 -3.84
N ALA A 192 -15.27 -17.28 -4.96
CA ALA A 192 -15.24 -16.13 -5.87
C ALA A 192 -16.63 -15.80 -6.44
N GLU A 193 -17.44 -16.81 -6.73
CA GLU A 193 -18.79 -16.65 -7.28
C GLU A 193 -19.84 -16.41 -6.18
N SER A 194 -19.73 -17.10 -5.04
CA SER A 194 -20.70 -16.99 -3.94
C SER A 194 -20.56 -15.69 -3.15
N SER A 195 -19.37 -15.08 -3.15
CA SER A 195 -19.01 -13.94 -2.29
C SER A 195 -18.69 -12.67 -3.11
N LEU A 196 -19.35 -12.52 -4.26
CA LEU A 196 -19.13 -11.39 -5.17
C LEU A 196 -19.29 -10.02 -4.48
N ARG A 197 -20.23 -9.90 -3.54
CA ARG A 197 -20.46 -8.65 -2.79
C ARG A 197 -19.24 -8.28 -1.94
N GLU A 198 -18.69 -9.25 -1.22
CA GLU A 198 -17.51 -9.09 -0.38
C GLU A 198 -16.29 -8.72 -1.23
N ILE A 199 -16.14 -9.36 -2.39
CA ILE A 199 -15.04 -9.09 -3.33
C ILE A 199 -15.14 -7.67 -3.90
N ILE A 200 -16.35 -7.21 -4.25
CA ILE A 200 -16.58 -5.83 -4.70
C ILE A 200 -16.22 -4.83 -3.59
N LEU A 201 -16.55 -5.11 -2.33
CA LEU A 201 -16.19 -4.26 -1.20
C LEU A 201 -14.66 -4.18 -1.04
N ILE A 202 -13.97 -5.31 -1.07
CA ILE A 202 -12.49 -5.39 -0.98
C ILE A 202 -11.84 -4.63 -2.14
N MET A 203 -12.42 -4.73 -3.35
CA MET A 203 -11.98 -4.00 -4.52
C MET A 203 -12.07 -2.49 -4.33
N ILE A 204 -13.21 -1.99 -3.83
CA ILE A 204 -13.41 -0.56 -3.56
C ILE A 204 -12.39 -0.05 -2.53
N ILE A 205 -12.17 -0.81 -1.44
CA ILE A 205 -11.17 -0.47 -0.42
C ILE A 205 -9.78 -0.39 -1.05
N SER A 206 -9.41 -1.35 -1.89
CA SER A 206 -8.12 -1.38 -2.58
C SER A 206 -7.92 -0.15 -3.48
N ILE A 207 -8.96 0.26 -4.22
CA ILE A 207 -8.93 1.47 -5.05
C ILE A 207 -8.75 2.73 -4.20
N ILE A 208 -9.44 2.81 -3.05
CA ILE A 208 -9.26 3.92 -2.11
C ILE A 208 -7.81 3.97 -1.60
N LEU A 209 -7.23 2.82 -1.25
CA LEU A 209 -5.83 2.75 -0.82
C LEU A 209 -4.86 3.22 -1.92
N TYR A 210 -5.08 2.84 -3.19
CA TYR A 210 -4.29 3.36 -4.30
C TYR A 210 -4.36 4.88 -4.40
N LEU A 211 -5.56 5.46 -4.31
CA LEU A 211 -5.74 6.90 -4.38
C LEU A 211 -5.06 7.62 -3.21
N VAL A 212 -5.18 7.08 -1.99
CA VAL A 212 -4.47 7.59 -0.82
C VAL A 212 -2.96 7.55 -1.05
N PHE A 213 -2.43 6.44 -1.59
CA PHE A 213 -1.01 6.31 -1.92
C PHE A 213 -0.52 7.40 -2.86
N ILE A 214 -1.27 7.60 -3.96
CA ILE A 214 -0.92 8.53 -5.03
C ILE A 214 -0.96 9.96 -4.51
N ILE A 215 -1.98 10.31 -3.73
CA ILE A 215 -2.15 11.66 -3.16
C ILE A 215 -1.07 11.95 -2.11
N CYS A 216 -0.66 10.96 -1.32
CA CYS A 216 0.40 11.10 -0.33
C CYS A 216 1.81 11.10 -0.94
N THR A 217 1.98 10.56 -2.16
CA THR A 217 3.26 10.55 -2.86
C THR A 217 3.62 11.97 -3.33
N PRO A 218 4.80 12.50 -2.99
CA PRO A 218 5.19 13.83 -3.44
C PRO A 218 5.37 13.93 -4.96
N PRO A 219 5.23 15.12 -5.56
CA PRO A 219 5.23 15.29 -7.02
C PRO A 219 6.51 14.79 -7.69
N TYR A 220 7.68 15.05 -7.08
CA TYR A 220 8.98 14.60 -7.59
C TYR A 220 9.13 13.08 -7.64
N GLN A 221 8.28 12.32 -6.95
CA GLN A 221 8.27 10.84 -6.96
C GLN A 221 7.19 10.23 -7.87
N LEU A 222 6.33 11.04 -8.50
CA LEU A 222 5.23 10.53 -9.33
C LEU A 222 5.70 9.84 -10.61
N GLU A 223 6.89 10.17 -11.11
CA GLU A 223 7.47 9.46 -12.26
C GLU A 223 7.79 8.01 -11.91
N GLU A 224 8.46 7.78 -10.77
CA GLU A 224 8.75 6.44 -10.28
C GLU A 224 7.49 5.65 -9.91
N LEU A 225 6.49 6.31 -9.32
CA LEU A 225 5.21 5.68 -9.01
C LEU A 225 4.49 5.20 -10.28
N ALA A 226 4.49 6.01 -11.34
CA ALA A 226 3.93 5.61 -12.64
C ALA A 226 4.66 4.38 -13.21
N THR A 227 5.98 4.34 -13.10
CA THR A 227 6.76 3.16 -13.51
C THR A 227 6.40 1.92 -12.67
N ALA A 228 6.20 2.07 -11.36
CA ALA A 228 5.80 0.97 -10.49
C ALA A 228 4.44 0.38 -10.90
N PHE A 229 3.43 1.21 -11.21
CA PHE A 229 2.15 0.74 -11.74
C PHE A 229 2.29 -0.01 -13.08
N LYS A 230 3.19 0.44 -13.97
CA LYS A 230 3.49 -0.28 -15.22
C LYS A 230 4.10 -1.67 -14.96
N ILE A 231 5.01 -1.79 -13.98
CA ILE A 231 5.60 -3.07 -13.59
C ILE A 231 4.51 -4.00 -13.05
N VAL A 232 3.65 -3.51 -12.16
CA VAL A 232 2.53 -4.30 -11.61
C VAL A 232 1.61 -4.78 -12.73
N ASN A 233 1.26 -3.91 -13.68
CA ASN A 233 0.47 -4.31 -14.85
C ASN A 233 1.13 -5.43 -15.67
N LEU A 234 2.43 -5.34 -15.90
CA LEU A 234 3.17 -6.39 -16.63
C LEU A 234 3.12 -7.72 -15.88
N VAL A 235 3.29 -7.70 -14.55
CA VAL A 235 3.18 -8.91 -13.72
C VAL A 235 1.78 -9.51 -13.81
N LEU A 236 0.72 -8.70 -13.78
CA LEU A 236 -0.66 -9.18 -13.90
C LEU A 236 -0.94 -9.83 -15.26
N ILE A 237 -0.38 -9.28 -16.34
CA ILE A 237 -0.49 -9.87 -17.68
C ILE A 237 0.16 -11.25 -17.69
N ILE A 238 1.37 -11.38 -17.15
CA ILE A 238 2.08 -12.66 -17.04
C ILE A 238 1.27 -13.67 -16.21
N LEU A 239 0.73 -13.25 -15.06
CA LEU A 239 -0.11 -14.09 -14.22
C LEU A 239 -1.39 -14.54 -14.94
N SER A 240 -2.02 -13.66 -15.71
CA SER A 240 -3.22 -13.99 -16.49
C SER A 240 -2.92 -15.05 -17.57
N ILE A 241 -1.78 -14.92 -18.26
CA ILE A 241 -1.30 -15.92 -19.21
C ILE A 241 -1.04 -17.24 -18.48
N PHE A 242 -0.40 -17.19 -17.32
CA PHE A 242 -0.11 -18.38 -16.51
C PHE A 242 -1.39 -19.11 -16.08
N ILE A 243 -2.42 -18.39 -15.61
CA ILE A 243 -3.72 -18.98 -15.25
C ILE A 243 -4.34 -19.72 -16.43
N TYR A 244 -4.27 -19.14 -17.63
CA TYR A 244 -4.82 -19.77 -18.83
C TYR A 244 -4.12 -21.11 -19.15
N PHE A 245 -2.80 -21.14 -19.12
CA PHE A 245 -2.04 -22.38 -19.35
C PHE A 245 -2.23 -23.39 -18.23
N PHE A 246 -2.18 -22.93 -16.98
CA PHE A 246 -2.42 -23.76 -15.79
C PHE A 246 -3.79 -24.43 -15.85
N THR A 247 -4.84 -23.66 -16.15
CA THR A 247 -6.21 -24.20 -16.28
C THR A 247 -6.26 -25.33 -17.30
N ASN A 248 -5.56 -25.19 -18.43
CA ASN A 248 -5.55 -26.24 -19.46
C ASN A 248 -4.78 -27.49 -19.05
N MET A 249 -3.66 -27.34 -18.33
CA MET A 249 -2.86 -28.47 -17.85
C MET A 249 -3.56 -29.24 -16.72
N SER A 250 -4.14 -28.51 -15.77
CA SER A 250 -4.75 -29.11 -14.57
C SER A 250 -6.19 -29.59 -14.78
N TRP A 251 -6.83 -29.26 -15.90
CA TRP A 251 -8.26 -29.55 -16.12
C TRP A 251 -8.62 -31.02 -16.01
N ILE A 252 -7.79 -31.93 -16.54
CA ILE A 252 -8.07 -33.37 -16.50
C ILE A 252 -8.15 -33.85 -15.05
N SER A 253 -7.16 -33.47 -14.22
CA SER A 253 -7.11 -33.79 -12.79
C SER A 253 -8.32 -33.23 -12.04
N ILE A 254 -8.65 -31.95 -12.25
CA ILE A 254 -9.80 -31.30 -11.61
C ILE A 254 -11.11 -31.97 -12.03
N GLN A 255 -11.26 -32.38 -13.30
CA GLN A 255 -12.44 -33.06 -13.79
C GLN A 255 -12.59 -34.46 -13.18
N GLU A 256 -11.49 -35.18 -12.98
CA GLU A 256 -11.47 -36.48 -12.28
C GLU A 256 -11.87 -36.31 -10.81
N PHE A 257 -11.29 -35.34 -10.12
CA PHE A 257 -11.66 -34.98 -8.74
C PHE A 257 -13.17 -34.67 -8.58
N ILE A 258 -13.75 -33.87 -9.48
CA ILE A 258 -15.18 -33.54 -9.44
C ILE A 258 -16.06 -34.78 -9.70
N LYS A 259 -15.63 -35.68 -10.58
CA LYS A 259 -16.35 -36.95 -10.82
C LYS A 259 -16.32 -37.83 -9.58
N GLU A 260 -15.18 -37.94 -8.90
CA GLU A 260 -15.07 -38.70 -7.65
C GLU A 260 -16.02 -38.18 -6.57
N ILE A 261 -16.13 -36.85 -6.41
CA ILE A 261 -17.08 -36.24 -5.47
C ILE A 261 -18.53 -36.57 -5.82
N ASN A 262 -18.89 -36.56 -7.12
CA ASN A 262 -20.26 -36.83 -7.56
C ASN A 262 -20.67 -38.31 -7.45
N ILE A 263 -19.70 -39.24 -7.49
CA ILE A 263 -19.96 -40.68 -7.40
C ILE A 263 -20.10 -41.14 -5.95
N ASP A 264 -19.37 -40.52 -5.01
CA ASP A 264 -19.39 -40.88 -3.58
C ASP A 264 -19.80 -39.71 -2.69
N THR A 265 -21.05 -39.27 -2.85
CA THR A 265 -21.65 -38.20 -2.06
C THR A 265 -21.65 -38.51 -0.56
N ASN A 266 -21.72 -39.78 -0.16
CA ASN A 266 -21.70 -40.21 1.24
C ASN A 266 -20.31 -40.10 1.89
N PHE A 267 -19.23 -40.41 1.17
CA PHE A 267 -17.86 -40.29 1.70
C PHE A 267 -17.43 -38.82 1.87
N TYR A 268 -17.87 -37.93 0.97
CA TYR A 268 -17.56 -36.50 1.07
C TYR A 268 -18.40 -35.75 2.11
N HIS A 269 -19.65 -36.15 2.37
CA HIS A 269 -20.45 -35.64 3.50
C HIS A 269 -19.81 -35.93 4.87
N LEU A 270 -19.00 -37.00 4.97
CA LEU A 270 -18.29 -37.40 6.19
C LEU A 270 -16.97 -36.63 6.41
N LYS A 271 -16.30 -36.21 5.33
CA LYS A 271 -14.99 -35.52 5.40
C LYS A 271 -15.11 -34.00 5.36
N TYR A 272 -16.17 -33.46 4.76
CA TYR A 272 -16.40 -32.03 4.59
C TYR A 272 -17.74 -31.64 5.22
N LEU A 273 -17.71 -30.71 6.17
CA LEU A 273 -18.88 -30.14 6.83
C LEU A 273 -19.91 -29.65 5.78
N THR A 274 -20.98 -30.44 5.61
CA THR A 274 -22.21 -30.15 4.86
C THR A 274 -22.01 -29.55 3.46
N LEU A 275 -21.88 -30.40 2.44
CA LEU A 275 -22.27 -30.02 1.07
C LEU A 275 -23.75 -29.59 1.09
N THR A 276 -24.01 -28.30 0.94
CA THR A 276 -25.37 -27.79 0.74
C THR A 276 -25.84 -28.12 -0.67
N HIS A 277 -27.15 -28.10 -0.91
CA HIS A 277 -27.71 -28.29 -2.26
C HIS A 277 -27.08 -27.34 -3.30
N ASP A 278 -26.64 -26.15 -2.89
CA ASP A 278 -26.03 -25.18 -3.79
C ASP A 278 -24.61 -25.57 -4.19
N THR A 279 -23.83 -26.18 -3.29
CA THR A 279 -22.48 -26.67 -3.61
C THR A 279 -22.50 -27.85 -4.58
N THR A 280 -23.46 -28.77 -4.45
CA THR A 280 -23.60 -29.91 -5.39
C THR A 280 -24.05 -29.44 -6.78
N LYS A 281 -25.00 -28.50 -6.86
CA LYS A 281 -25.37 -27.84 -8.12
C LYS A 281 -24.18 -27.14 -8.76
N TYR A 282 -23.37 -26.44 -7.97
CA TYR A 282 -22.18 -25.75 -8.46
C TYR A 282 -21.20 -26.72 -9.12
N LEU A 283 -20.85 -27.81 -8.42
CA LEU A 283 -19.92 -28.84 -8.92
C LEU A 283 -20.39 -29.48 -10.22
N GLN A 284 -21.70 -29.69 -10.40
CA GLN A 284 -22.27 -30.22 -11.65
C GLN A 284 -22.11 -29.27 -12.84
N SER A 285 -22.08 -27.97 -12.59
CA SER A 285 -21.89 -26.93 -13.61
C SER A 285 -20.44 -26.46 -13.76
N PHE A 286 -19.52 -27.02 -12.98
CA PHE A 286 -18.14 -26.56 -12.93
C PHE A 286 -17.41 -26.80 -14.25
N SER A 287 -16.70 -25.78 -14.72
CA SER A 287 -16.06 -25.74 -16.03
C SER A 287 -14.72 -25.02 -15.97
N LYS A 288 -13.91 -25.15 -17.03
CA LYS A 288 -12.68 -24.34 -17.20
C LYS A 288 -12.93 -22.84 -17.05
N SER A 289 -14.13 -22.38 -17.44
CA SER A 289 -14.48 -20.96 -17.37
C SER A 289 -14.55 -20.45 -15.93
N ASN A 290 -14.95 -21.29 -14.96
CA ASN A 290 -15.00 -20.91 -13.55
C ASN A 290 -13.60 -20.57 -13.01
N ILE A 291 -12.59 -21.38 -13.35
CA ILE A 291 -11.19 -21.14 -12.95
C ILE A 291 -10.66 -19.84 -13.56
N ILE A 292 -10.89 -19.65 -14.86
CA ILE A 292 -10.47 -18.43 -15.58
C ILE A 292 -11.16 -17.20 -14.97
N ASN A 293 -12.47 -17.27 -14.74
CA ASN A 293 -13.25 -16.18 -14.17
C ASN A 293 -12.84 -15.86 -12.73
N ALA A 294 -12.59 -16.87 -11.90
CA ALA A 294 -12.08 -16.67 -10.54
C ALA A 294 -10.73 -15.94 -10.56
N GLY A 295 -9.84 -16.31 -11.47
CA GLY A 295 -8.59 -15.57 -11.72
C GLY A 295 -8.86 -14.10 -12.04
N TYR A 296 -9.72 -13.80 -13.01
CA TYR A 296 -10.04 -12.42 -13.38
C TYR A 296 -10.69 -11.62 -12.24
N ILE A 297 -11.61 -12.22 -11.48
CA ILE A 297 -12.26 -11.59 -10.33
C ILE A 297 -11.22 -11.22 -9.26
N LEU A 298 -10.28 -12.12 -8.95
CA LEU A 298 -9.24 -11.88 -7.95
C LEU A 298 -8.23 -10.79 -8.38
N PHE A 299 -7.96 -10.67 -9.69
CA PHE A 299 -7.05 -9.64 -10.22
C PHE A 299 -7.73 -8.32 -10.58
N LEU A 300 -9.07 -8.26 -10.55
CA LEU A 300 -9.86 -7.08 -10.89
C LEU A 300 -9.48 -5.81 -10.09
N PRO A 301 -9.19 -5.87 -8.77
CA PRO A 301 -8.75 -4.69 -8.02
C PRO A 301 -7.46 -4.08 -8.56
N TYR A 302 -6.57 -4.90 -9.11
CA TYR A 302 -5.33 -4.43 -9.68
C TYR A 302 -5.51 -3.85 -11.08
N THR A 303 -6.33 -4.47 -11.93
CA THR A 303 -6.54 -3.98 -13.30
C THR A 303 -7.32 -2.67 -13.31
N LEU A 304 -8.46 -2.61 -12.63
CA LEU A 304 -9.24 -1.37 -12.48
C LEU A 304 -8.48 -0.33 -11.67
N GLY A 305 -7.86 -0.76 -10.57
CA GLY A 305 -7.05 0.11 -9.71
C GLY A 305 -5.90 0.75 -10.48
N ALA A 306 -5.19 0.00 -11.33
CA ALA A 306 -4.09 0.54 -12.12
C ALA A 306 -4.57 1.52 -13.21
N VAL A 307 -5.72 1.28 -13.84
CA VAL A 307 -6.31 2.24 -14.80
C VAL A 307 -6.63 3.57 -14.11
N ILE A 308 -7.36 3.50 -12.98
CA ILE A 308 -7.70 4.69 -12.17
C ILE A 308 -6.44 5.38 -11.68
N SER A 309 -5.45 4.62 -11.23
CA SER A 309 -4.17 5.13 -10.72
C SER A 309 -3.37 5.84 -11.80
N ASN A 310 -3.23 5.24 -12.97
CA ASN A 310 -2.52 5.86 -14.10
C ASN A 310 -3.19 7.17 -14.52
N PHE A 311 -4.52 7.17 -14.65
CA PHE A 311 -5.27 8.38 -14.95
C PHE A 311 -5.08 9.47 -13.89
N THR A 312 -5.14 9.11 -12.61
CA THR A 312 -4.93 10.03 -11.49
C THR A 312 -3.51 10.60 -11.48
N ILE A 313 -2.49 9.76 -11.71
CA ILE A 313 -1.10 10.19 -11.80
C ILE A 313 -0.89 11.16 -12.97
N GLU A 314 -1.50 10.92 -14.12
CA GLU A 314 -1.42 11.84 -15.26
C GLU A 314 -2.08 13.20 -14.98
N ILE A 315 -3.26 13.21 -14.35
CA ILE A 315 -3.91 14.44 -13.92
C ILE A 315 -2.99 15.23 -12.97
N LEU A 316 -2.44 14.56 -11.96
CA LEU A 316 -1.56 15.17 -10.99
C LEU A 316 -0.29 15.71 -11.64
N LYS A 317 0.35 14.94 -12.54
CA LYS A 317 1.52 15.41 -13.30
C LYS A 317 1.20 16.68 -14.09
N LYS A 318 0.10 16.69 -14.86
CA LYS A 318 -0.31 17.89 -15.61
C LYS A 318 -0.56 19.09 -14.69
N TYR A 319 -1.23 18.85 -13.55
CA TYR A 319 -1.49 19.87 -12.54
C TYR A 319 -0.19 20.46 -11.96
N TYR A 320 0.77 19.61 -11.58
CA TYR A 320 2.05 20.04 -11.03
C TYR A 320 2.94 20.71 -12.07
N THR A 321 2.95 20.25 -13.32
CA THR A 321 3.64 20.95 -14.42
C THR A 321 3.09 22.36 -14.63
N LYS A 322 1.77 22.55 -14.59
CA LYS A 322 1.15 23.88 -14.69
C LYS A 322 1.55 24.77 -13.51
N LYS A 323 1.54 24.23 -12.28
CA LYS A 323 2.00 24.96 -11.09
C LYS A 323 3.47 25.37 -11.20
N ALA A 324 4.35 24.45 -11.61
CA ALA A 324 5.75 24.75 -11.84
C ALA A 324 5.92 25.87 -12.87
N SER A 325 5.20 25.84 -14.00
CA SER A 325 5.25 26.92 -15.00
C SER A 325 4.85 28.27 -14.41
N ASN A 326 3.70 28.34 -13.73
CA ASN A 326 3.20 29.59 -13.15
C ASN A 326 4.18 30.19 -12.12
N THR A 327 4.82 29.34 -11.32
CA THR A 327 5.79 29.79 -10.32
C THR A 327 7.10 30.22 -10.94
N LEU A 328 7.53 29.59 -12.04
CA LEU A 328 8.66 30.08 -12.82
C LEU A 328 8.39 31.49 -13.37
N ASP A 329 7.20 31.70 -13.93
CA ASP A 329 6.80 33.00 -14.46
C ASP A 329 6.76 34.08 -13.35
N GLU A 330 6.30 33.72 -12.15
CA GLU A 330 6.34 34.60 -10.97
C GLU A 330 7.77 34.95 -10.54
N ILE A 331 8.69 33.97 -10.52
CA ILE A 331 10.11 34.21 -10.20
C ILE A 331 10.74 35.18 -11.22
N ILE A 332 10.49 34.95 -12.52
CA ILE A 332 11.01 35.80 -13.60
C ILE A 332 10.48 37.23 -13.43
N TYR A 333 9.17 37.39 -13.25
CA TYR A 333 8.54 38.70 -13.06
C TYR A 333 9.13 39.47 -11.87
N LEU A 334 9.29 38.82 -10.71
CA LEU A 334 9.85 39.46 -9.51
C LEU A 334 11.30 39.90 -9.72
N ARG A 335 12.11 39.09 -10.43
CA ARG A 335 13.50 39.42 -10.76
C ARG A 335 13.59 40.56 -11.77
N GLU A 336 12.75 40.56 -12.81
CA GLU A 336 12.69 41.64 -13.82
C GLU A 336 12.25 42.98 -13.22
N LYS A 337 11.29 42.96 -12.28
CA LYS A 337 10.77 44.16 -11.62
C LYS A 337 11.64 44.66 -10.46
N ASN A 338 12.79 44.03 -10.18
CA ASN A 338 13.63 44.34 -9.01
C ASN A 338 12.89 44.27 -7.66
N LEU A 339 11.81 43.50 -7.56
CA LEU A 339 11.04 43.30 -6.34
C LEU A 339 11.61 42.11 -5.53
N ILE A 340 12.92 42.15 -5.28
CA ILE A 340 13.68 41.03 -4.72
C ILE A 340 13.42 40.95 -3.22
N VAL A 341 12.43 40.15 -2.82
CA VAL A 341 12.29 39.65 -1.45
C VAL A 341 12.93 38.27 -1.40
N GLN A 342 14.17 38.19 -0.89
CA GLN A 342 14.99 36.96 -0.90
C GLN A 342 14.26 35.75 -0.31
N GLU A 343 13.57 35.92 0.82
CA GLU A 343 12.79 34.84 1.44
C GLU A 343 11.69 34.31 0.52
N ARG A 344 10.95 35.20 -0.15
CA ARG A 344 9.88 34.83 -1.09
C ARG A 344 10.43 34.10 -2.30
N ILE A 345 11.54 34.58 -2.88
CA ILE A 345 12.17 33.95 -4.04
C ILE A 345 12.66 32.55 -3.67
N SER A 346 13.29 32.38 -2.50
CA SER A 346 13.75 31.06 -2.04
C SER A 346 12.62 30.05 -1.87
N LEU A 347 11.46 30.48 -1.37
CA LEU A 347 10.27 29.64 -1.25
C LEU A 347 9.73 29.25 -2.63
N LEU A 348 9.64 30.21 -3.56
CA LEU A 348 9.18 29.96 -4.93
C LEU A 348 10.11 28.98 -5.67
N GLU A 349 11.43 29.08 -5.46
CA GLU A 349 12.41 28.14 -6.02
C GLU A 349 12.22 26.72 -5.47
N LYS A 350 12.03 26.58 -4.15
CA LYS A 350 11.67 25.30 -3.52
C LYS A 350 10.40 24.72 -4.11
N GLN A 351 9.36 25.54 -4.23
CA GLN A 351 8.07 25.15 -4.77
C GLN A 351 8.18 24.69 -6.23
N TYR A 352 8.92 25.43 -7.05
CA TYR A 352 9.17 25.09 -8.44
C TYR A 352 9.82 23.71 -8.59
N ILE A 353 10.91 23.46 -7.84
CA ILE A 353 11.64 22.19 -7.86
C ILE A 353 10.75 21.07 -7.29
N PHE A 354 10.01 21.34 -6.22
CA PHE A 354 9.09 20.37 -5.62
C PHE A 354 8.02 19.88 -6.61
N TRP A 355 7.46 20.76 -7.44
CA TRP A 355 6.44 20.39 -8.44
C TRP A 355 7.02 19.83 -9.74
N GLY A 356 8.20 20.30 -10.17
CA GLY A 356 8.81 19.91 -11.43
C GLY A 356 9.74 18.70 -11.35
N GLY A 357 10.38 18.46 -10.20
CA GLY A 357 11.49 17.51 -10.08
C GLY A 357 12.78 17.96 -10.79
N ASP A 358 13.77 17.07 -10.83
CA ASP A 358 15.14 17.36 -11.27
C ASP A 358 15.26 17.82 -12.73
N LYS A 359 14.27 17.53 -13.59
CA LYS A 359 14.25 17.93 -15.01
C LYS A 359 14.19 19.44 -15.23
N TYR A 360 13.93 20.23 -14.19
CA TYR A 360 13.72 21.68 -14.30
C TYR A 360 14.80 22.53 -13.62
N LEU A 361 15.68 21.91 -12.82
CA LEU A 361 16.87 22.56 -12.24
C LEU A 361 17.79 23.14 -13.33
N LEU A 362 17.93 22.44 -14.47
CA LEU A 362 18.71 22.90 -15.62
C LEU A 362 18.12 24.15 -16.29
N LYS A 363 16.79 24.20 -16.47
CA LYS A 363 16.13 25.36 -17.10
C LYS A 363 16.22 26.63 -16.24
N VAL A 364 16.21 26.48 -14.93
CA VAL A 364 16.36 27.59 -13.99
C VAL A 364 17.82 28.02 -13.91
N HIS A 365 18.76 27.09 -13.82
CA HIS A 365 20.17 27.45 -13.84
C HIS A 365 20.55 28.18 -15.14
N ASP A 366 20.16 27.65 -16.31
CA ASP A 366 20.50 28.27 -17.59
C ASP A 366 19.82 29.63 -17.80
N ARG A 367 18.52 29.76 -17.49
CA ARG A 367 17.83 31.06 -17.61
C ARG A 367 18.28 32.09 -16.59
N LEU A 368 18.58 31.69 -15.36
CA LEU A 368 19.09 32.62 -14.34
C LEU A 368 20.53 33.04 -14.62
N TYR A 369 21.37 32.12 -15.11
CA TYR A 369 22.74 32.44 -15.52
C TYR A 369 22.76 33.37 -16.74
N ASP A 370 21.91 33.12 -17.74
CA ASP A 370 21.76 34.01 -18.90
C ASP A 370 21.28 35.41 -18.51
N LEU A 371 20.38 35.53 -17.53
CA LEU A 371 19.93 36.82 -17.01
C LEU A 371 21.01 37.56 -16.21
N GLU A 372 21.82 36.86 -15.40
CA GLU A 372 22.95 37.47 -14.67
C GLU A 372 24.10 37.90 -15.61
N VAL A 373 24.42 37.10 -16.61
CA VAL A 373 25.44 37.41 -17.62
C VAL A 373 25.00 38.59 -18.48
N ASN A 374 23.72 38.66 -18.88
CA ASN A 374 23.19 39.80 -19.62
C ASN A 374 23.13 41.07 -18.75
N ARG A 375 22.83 40.98 -17.46
CA ARG A 375 22.93 42.13 -16.53
C ARG A 375 24.35 42.66 -16.41
N LYS A 376 25.35 41.80 -16.28
CA LYS A 376 26.77 42.20 -16.18
C LYS A 376 27.31 42.78 -17.50
N LYS A 377 26.72 42.42 -18.65
CA LYS A 377 27.03 43.02 -19.96
C LYS A 377 26.39 44.39 -20.19
N ILE A 378 25.23 44.65 -19.58
CA ILE A 378 24.53 45.95 -19.69
C ILE A 378 25.11 46.99 -18.70
N LEU A 379 25.76 46.53 -17.63
CA LEU A 379 26.37 47.37 -16.58
C LEU A 379 27.89 47.62 -16.77
N LYS A 380 28.47 47.18 -17.89
CA LYS A 380 29.80 47.58 -18.38
C LYS A 380 29.60 48.41 -19.63
#